data_AF-A0A4Q6GLU1-F1
#
_entry.id   AF-A0A4Q6GLU1-F1
#
_cell.length_a   1.000
_cell.length_b   1.000
_cell.length_c   1.000
_cell.angle_alpha   90.00
_cell.angle_beta   90.00
_cell.angle_gamma   90.00
#
_symmetry.space_group_name_H-M   'P 1'
#
loop_
_entity.id
_entity.type
_entity.pdbx_description
1 polymer ?
#
loop_
_entity_poly.entity_id
_entity_poly.type
_entity_poly.pdbx_seq_one_letter_code
_entity_poly.pdbx_strand_id
1 'polypeptide(L)'
;PSWDEWEYAAAADETRRDARRDPAWRERILRWYSRPSSQALPRAGLQAPNAYGVQDLHGLVWEWTEDFSSLLVAADNRNQGDADNAKFCGAGALSMDDRDNYAVLMRVAMLSSLEADDTTGNVGFRCAKDLK
;
A
#
# COMPACT_ATOMS: atom_id res chain seq x y z
N PRO A 1 -5.47 6.71 8.11
CA PRO A 1 -4.92 7.69 7.14
C PRO A 1 -5.70 7.53 5.84
N SER A 2 -5.72 8.58 5.01
CA SER A 2 -6.06 8.43 3.61
C SER A 2 -4.98 7.61 2.88
N TRP A 3 -5.29 7.16 1.68
CA TRP A 3 -4.35 6.46 0.81
C TRP A 3 -3.12 7.30 0.55
N ASP A 4 -3.29 8.58 0.22
CA ASP A 4 -2.18 9.47 -0.10
C ASP A 4 -1.27 9.74 1.10
N GLU A 5 -1.84 9.92 2.29
CA GLU A 5 -1.08 10.04 3.54
C GLU A 5 -0.26 8.78 3.81
N TRP A 6 -0.88 7.61 3.58
CA TRP A 6 -0.22 6.32 3.77
C TRP A 6 0.92 6.13 2.78
N GLU A 7 0.66 6.31 1.48
CA GLU A 7 1.67 6.20 0.41
C GLU A 7 2.82 7.18 0.60
N TYR A 8 2.52 8.41 1.02
CA TYR A 8 3.55 9.42 1.31
C TYR A 8 4.50 8.97 2.43
N ALA A 9 3.95 8.44 3.54
CA ALA A 9 4.76 7.92 4.63
C ALA A 9 5.49 6.62 4.24
N ALA A 10 4.81 5.76 3.48
CA ALA A 10 5.31 4.46 3.04
C ALA A 10 6.43 4.58 2.00
N ALA A 11 6.45 5.64 1.18
CA ALA A 11 7.51 5.89 0.20
C ALA A 11 8.89 6.09 0.85
N ALA A 12 8.96 6.44 2.14
CA ALA A 12 10.22 6.66 2.84
C ALA A 12 10.92 5.34 3.24
N ASP A 13 12.25 5.39 3.29
CA ASP A 13 13.09 4.40 3.96
C ASP A 13 13.76 5.02 5.20
N GLU A 14 14.72 4.32 5.81
CA GLU A 14 15.41 4.74 7.02
C GLU A 14 16.15 6.09 6.90
N THR A 15 16.47 6.53 5.69
CA THR A 15 17.34 7.68 5.40
C THR A 15 16.74 8.71 4.43
N ARG A 16 15.81 8.29 3.57
CA ARG A 16 15.20 9.07 2.49
C ARG A 16 13.70 9.18 2.71
N ARG A 17 13.16 10.36 2.42
CA ARG A 17 11.72 10.64 2.43
C ARG A 17 10.96 10.00 1.27
N ASP A 18 11.66 9.69 0.19
CA ASP A 18 11.14 8.95 -0.96
C ASP A 18 12.25 8.04 -1.51
N ALA A 19 12.03 6.74 -1.38
CA ALA A 19 12.93 5.67 -1.77
C ALA A 19 12.38 4.86 -2.96
N ARG A 20 11.30 5.30 -3.62
CA ARG A 20 10.65 4.55 -4.72
C ARG A 20 11.57 4.24 -5.90
N ARG A 21 12.58 5.09 -6.11
CA ARG A 21 13.64 4.92 -7.12
C ARG A 21 14.73 3.91 -6.74
N ASP A 22 14.73 3.40 -5.50
CA ASP A 22 15.68 2.38 -5.07
C ASP A 22 15.12 0.97 -5.33
N PRO A 23 15.77 0.17 -6.19
CA PRO A 23 15.37 -1.21 -6.43
C PRO A 23 15.36 -2.07 -5.16
N ALA A 24 16.32 -1.88 -4.24
CA ALA A 24 16.41 -2.66 -3.01
C ALA A 24 15.27 -2.35 -2.02
N TRP A 25 14.79 -1.09 -2.00
CA TRP A 25 13.59 -0.73 -1.26
C TRP A 25 12.38 -1.49 -1.80
N ARG A 26 12.22 -1.51 -3.12
CA ARG A 26 11.10 -2.20 -3.79
C ARG A 26 11.14 -3.71 -3.58
N GLU A 27 12.30 -4.32 -3.76
CA GLU A 27 12.48 -5.77 -3.55
C GLU A 27 12.14 -6.19 -2.11
N ARG A 28 12.42 -5.33 -1.13
CA ARG A 28 12.07 -5.57 0.28
C ARG A 28 10.56 -5.67 0.48
N ILE A 29 9.81 -4.76 -0.14
CA ILE A 29 8.34 -4.73 -0.10
C ILE A 29 7.77 -5.96 -0.80
N LEU A 30 8.24 -6.27 -2.01
CA LEU A 30 7.77 -7.44 -2.77
C LEU A 30 8.07 -8.74 -2.04
N ARG A 31 9.23 -8.84 -1.37
CA ARG A 31 9.58 -9.99 -0.52
C ARG A 31 8.64 -10.13 0.67
N TRP A 32 8.14 -9.02 1.22
CA TRP A 32 7.13 -9.07 2.28
C TRP A 32 5.78 -9.54 1.71
N TYR A 33 5.34 -9.01 0.57
CA TYR A 33 4.10 -9.44 -0.09
C TYR A 33 4.09 -10.92 -0.46
N SER A 34 5.25 -11.51 -0.78
CA SER A 34 5.36 -12.94 -1.09
C SER A 34 5.30 -13.85 0.15
N ARG A 35 5.24 -13.30 1.37
CA ARG A 35 5.19 -14.13 2.59
C ARG A 35 3.77 -14.67 2.81
N PRO A 36 3.63 -15.99 3.06
CA PRO A 36 2.34 -16.55 3.45
C PRO A 36 1.83 -15.94 4.76
N SER A 37 0.53 -15.70 4.84
CA SER A 37 -0.16 -15.17 6.03
C SER A 37 -0.40 -16.22 7.14
N SER A 38 0.29 -17.36 7.09
CA SER A 38 0.11 -18.48 8.01
C SER A 38 0.92 -18.38 9.31
N GLN A 39 1.81 -17.39 9.42
CA GLN A 39 2.65 -17.18 10.60
C GLN A 39 1.99 -16.22 11.59
N ALA A 40 2.23 -16.46 12.89
CA ALA A 40 1.82 -15.53 13.92
C ALA A 40 2.47 -14.15 13.71
N LEU A 41 1.69 -13.10 13.87
CA LEU A 41 2.19 -11.74 13.73
C LEU A 41 3.22 -11.42 14.82
N PRO A 42 4.39 -10.88 14.47
CA PRO A 42 5.33 -10.39 15.45
C PRO A 42 4.76 -9.17 16.19
N ARG A 43 5.39 -8.78 17.30
CA ARG A 43 5.03 -7.51 17.96
C ARG A 43 5.35 -6.32 17.05
N ALA A 44 4.56 -5.26 17.15
CA ALA A 44 4.85 -3.99 16.51
C ALA A 44 6.14 -3.34 17.07
N GLY A 45 6.76 -2.47 16.27
CA GLY A 45 7.92 -1.65 16.60
C GLY A 45 9.28 -2.36 16.45
N LEU A 46 9.32 -3.52 15.79
CA LEU A 46 10.56 -4.29 15.63
C LEU A 46 11.40 -3.86 14.43
N GLN A 47 10.79 -3.19 13.45
CA GLN A 47 11.51 -2.71 12.28
C GLN A 47 12.15 -1.35 12.52
N ALA A 48 13.21 -1.04 11.77
CA ALA A 48 13.78 0.29 11.77
C ALA A 48 12.72 1.32 11.33
N PRO A 49 12.62 2.47 12.02
CA PRO A 49 11.74 3.54 11.57
C PRO A 49 12.22 4.10 10.23
N ASN A 50 11.28 4.53 9.41
CA ASN A 50 11.59 5.35 8.24
C ASN A 50 12.03 6.77 8.64
N ALA A 51 12.34 7.62 7.66
CA ALA A 51 12.76 9.01 7.85
C ALA A 51 11.73 9.90 8.57
N TYR A 52 10.49 9.43 8.77
CA TYR A 52 9.43 10.09 9.54
C TYR A 52 9.26 9.52 10.95
N GLY A 53 10.09 8.54 11.35
CA GLY A 53 9.95 7.86 12.63
C GLY A 53 8.89 6.75 12.64
N VAL A 54 8.28 6.44 11.48
CA VAL A 54 7.20 5.47 11.38
C VAL A 54 7.76 4.07 11.12
N GLN A 55 7.29 3.10 11.89
CA GLN A 55 7.70 1.70 11.79
C GLN A 55 6.62 0.84 11.13
N ASP A 56 7.06 -0.33 10.64
CA ASP A 56 6.22 -1.45 10.21
C ASP A 56 5.24 -1.17 9.06
N LEU A 57 5.47 -0.13 8.26
CA LEU A 57 4.65 0.17 7.06
C LEU A 57 4.73 -0.95 6.00
N HIS A 58 5.87 -1.64 5.90
CA HIS A 58 6.14 -2.67 4.88
C HIS A 58 6.61 -3.99 5.50
N GLY A 59 5.82 -4.58 6.41
CA GLY A 59 6.38 -5.71 7.13
C GLY A 59 5.62 -6.40 8.25
N LEU A 60 4.47 -5.89 8.67
CA LEU A 60 3.71 -6.46 9.78
C LEU A 60 2.35 -6.96 9.32
N VAL A 61 1.48 -6.04 8.91
CA VAL A 61 0.14 -6.31 8.42
C VAL A 61 -0.15 -5.47 7.18
N TRP A 62 -1.08 -5.92 6.37
CA TRP A 62 -1.77 -5.05 5.44
C TRP A 62 -2.58 -4.03 6.23
N GLU A 63 -2.83 -2.86 5.65
CA GLU A 63 -3.51 -1.79 6.39
C GLU A 63 -4.63 -1.20 5.56
N TRP A 64 -5.80 -1.10 6.19
CA TRP A 64 -6.91 -0.32 5.66
C TRP A 64 -6.54 1.17 5.58
N THR A 65 -7.05 1.81 4.54
CA THR A 65 -7.04 3.26 4.34
C THR A 65 -8.49 3.74 4.32
N GLU A 66 -8.74 4.98 4.72
CA GLU A 66 -10.10 5.53 4.84
C GLU A 66 -10.88 5.47 3.51
N ASP A 67 -10.16 5.66 2.41
CA ASP A 67 -10.63 5.78 1.04
C ASP A 67 -10.33 4.52 0.21
N PHE A 68 -10.13 3.36 0.84
CA PHE A 68 -9.78 2.12 0.13
C PHE A 68 -10.79 1.74 -0.97
N SER A 69 -12.08 2.05 -0.78
CA SER A 69 -13.14 1.77 -1.74
C SER A 69 -13.05 2.63 -3.00
N SER A 70 -12.35 3.76 -2.95
CA SER A 70 -12.04 4.59 -4.11
C SER A 70 -10.89 4.05 -4.97
N LEU A 71 -10.15 3.06 -4.44
CA LEU A 71 -9.03 2.39 -5.11
C LEU A 71 -9.49 1.25 -6.03
N LEU A 72 -10.80 0.95 -6.06
CA LEU A 72 -11.38 -0.10 -6.91
C LEU A 72 -11.13 0.23 -8.39
N VAL A 73 -10.03 -0.31 -8.92
CA VAL A 73 -9.76 -0.36 -10.35
C VAL A 73 -10.92 -1.13 -10.98
N ALA A 74 -11.52 -0.56 -12.03
CA ALA A 74 -12.61 -1.23 -12.74
C ALA A 74 -12.21 -2.67 -13.09
N ALA A 75 -12.93 -3.64 -12.53
CA ALA A 75 -12.64 -5.08 -12.63
C ALA A 75 -12.78 -5.66 -14.06
N ASP A 76 -13.03 -4.81 -15.07
CA ASP A 76 -13.25 -5.24 -16.46
C ASP A 76 -12.06 -4.86 -17.35
N ASN A 77 -11.24 -5.87 -17.66
CA ASN A 77 -10.11 -5.79 -18.60
C ASN A 77 -10.53 -5.35 -20.03
N ARG A 78 -11.82 -5.39 -20.40
CA ARG A 78 -12.27 -5.06 -21.76
C ARG A 78 -12.32 -3.56 -22.05
N ASN A 79 -12.26 -2.71 -21.04
CA ASN A 79 -12.29 -1.25 -21.18
C ASN A 79 -10.93 -0.57 -20.97
N GLN A 80 -9.82 -1.34 -20.92
CA GLN A 80 -8.47 -0.78 -20.72
C GLN A 80 -8.01 0.20 -21.80
N GLY A 81 -8.63 0.21 -22.99
CA GLY A 81 -8.35 1.19 -24.04
C GLY A 81 -8.98 2.57 -23.79
N ASP A 82 -9.94 2.66 -22.87
CA ASP A 82 -10.74 3.86 -22.58
C ASP A 82 -10.92 4.00 -21.05
N ALA A 83 -9.85 3.72 -20.30
CA ALA A 83 -9.78 4.09 -18.91
C ALA A 83 -9.83 5.62 -18.86
N ASP A 84 -11.02 6.16 -18.65
CA ASP A 84 -11.24 7.52 -18.17
C ASP A 84 -10.42 7.68 -16.87
N ASN A 85 -9.12 7.94 -17.00
CA ASN A 85 -8.20 8.25 -15.91
C ASN A 85 -8.68 9.49 -15.13
N ALA A 86 -9.65 10.23 -15.68
CA ALA A 86 -10.36 11.34 -15.06
C ALA A 86 -11.42 10.92 -14.03
N LYS A 87 -11.81 9.64 -13.93
CA LYS A 87 -12.79 9.16 -12.93
C LYS A 87 -12.15 8.71 -11.62
N PHE A 88 -10.82 8.57 -11.58
CA PHE A 88 -10.10 8.07 -10.40
C PHE A 88 -8.95 9.02 -10.06
N CYS A 89 -9.01 9.62 -8.88
CA CYS A 89 -7.91 10.39 -8.31
C CYS A 89 -7.34 9.55 -7.15
N GLY A 90 -6.20 8.89 -7.35
CA GLY A 90 -5.60 7.97 -6.38
C GLY A 90 -4.92 6.80 -7.08
N ALA A 91 -4.83 5.65 -6.41
CA ALA A 91 -4.15 4.47 -6.98
C ALA A 91 -4.80 3.91 -8.26
N GLY A 92 -6.06 4.26 -8.53
CA GLY A 92 -6.75 3.93 -9.78
C GLY A 92 -6.22 4.64 -11.03
N ALA A 93 -5.38 5.67 -10.89
CA ALA A 93 -4.72 6.38 -12.00
C ALA A 93 -3.32 5.84 -12.32
N LEU A 94 -2.87 4.78 -11.63
CA LEU A 94 -1.54 4.21 -11.84
C LEU A 94 -1.48 3.39 -13.14
N SER A 95 -0.51 3.73 -14.00
CA SER A 95 -0.23 2.93 -15.21
C SER A 95 0.35 1.56 -14.83
N MET A 96 -0.24 0.51 -15.39
CA MET A 96 0.16 -0.89 -15.17
C MET A 96 1.48 -1.28 -15.85
N ASP A 97 2.03 -0.43 -16.72
CA ASP A 97 3.24 -0.73 -17.51
C ASP A 97 4.54 -0.39 -16.76
N ASP A 98 4.46 0.42 -15.68
CA ASP A 98 5.64 0.82 -14.92
C ASP A 98 5.93 -0.16 -13.77
N ARG A 99 7.11 -0.79 -13.84
CA ARG A 99 7.63 -1.66 -12.77
C ARG A 99 7.86 -0.92 -11.46
N ASP A 100 7.97 0.40 -11.49
CA ASP A 100 8.06 1.26 -10.31
C ASP A 100 6.73 1.28 -9.54
N ASN A 101 5.61 1.06 -10.23
CA ASN A 101 4.28 1.01 -9.63
C ASN A 101 3.85 -0.40 -9.21
N TYR A 102 4.62 -1.45 -9.52
CA TYR A 102 4.19 -2.84 -9.30
C TYR A 102 3.86 -3.17 -7.84
N ALA A 103 4.64 -2.66 -6.88
CA ALA A 103 4.33 -2.83 -5.46
C ALA A 103 3.01 -2.13 -5.08
N VAL A 104 2.78 -0.94 -5.61
CA VAL A 104 1.55 -0.18 -5.38
C VAL A 104 0.34 -0.92 -6.00
N LEU A 105 0.49 -1.44 -7.23
CA LEU A 105 -0.54 -2.23 -7.92
C LEU A 105 -0.90 -3.51 -7.16
N MET A 106 0.08 -4.23 -6.59
CA MET A 106 -0.20 -5.40 -5.77
C MET A 106 -1.02 -5.05 -4.52
N ARG A 107 -0.74 -3.91 -3.89
CA ARG A 107 -1.50 -3.43 -2.73
C ARG A 107 -2.93 -3.05 -3.13
N VAL A 108 -3.11 -2.36 -4.25
CA VAL A 108 -4.43 -2.03 -4.79
C VAL A 108 -5.22 -3.30 -5.09
N ALA A 109 -4.61 -4.27 -5.77
CA ALA A 109 -5.24 -5.55 -6.07
C ALA A 109 -5.67 -6.28 -4.79
N MET A 110 -4.80 -6.33 -3.78
CA MET A 110 -5.10 -6.92 -2.47
C MET A 110 -6.28 -6.21 -1.79
N LEU A 111 -6.25 -4.89 -1.66
CA LEU A 111 -7.33 -4.14 -1.01
C LEU A 111 -8.65 -4.20 -1.80
N SER A 112 -8.59 -4.24 -3.13
CA SER A 112 -9.78 -4.40 -3.99
C SER A 112 -10.42 -5.78 -3.90
N SER A 113 -9.67 -6.78 -3.44
CA SER A 113 -10.16 -8.15 -3.24
C SER A 113 -10.83 -8.36 -1.89
N LEU A 114 -10.79 -7.36 -1.00
CA LEU A 114 -11.38 -7.43 0.33
C LEU A 114 -12.72 -6.70 0.37
N GLU A 115 -13.70 -7.28 1.06
CA GLU A 115 -14.94 -6.61 1.45
C GLU A 115 -14.73 -5.86 2.79
N ALA A 116 -15.56 -4.85 3.07
CA ALA A 116 -15.40 -4.02 4.27
C ALA A 116 -15.56 -4.80 5.59
N ASP A 117 -16.23 -5.95 5.54
CA ASP A 117 -16.43 -6.88 6.65
C ASP A 117 -15.38 -8.01 6.71
N ASP A 118 -14.39 -8.02 5.81
CA ASP A 118 -13.29 -8.98 5.85
C ASP A 118 -12.36 -8.73 7.04
N THR A 119 -12.30 -9.71 7.93
CA THR A 119 -11.36 -9.74 9.06
C THR A 119 -10.32 -10.84 8.85
N THR A 120 -9.36 -10.61 7.95
CA THR A 120 -8.22 -11.52 7.81
C THR A 120 -7.20 -11.28 8.93
N GLY A 121 -6.52 -12.33 9.38
CA GLY A 121 -5.57 -12.25 10.50
C GLY A 121 -4.28 -11.45 10.19
N ASN A 122 -4.15 -10.91 8.97
CA ASN A 122 -3.01 -10.15 8.49
C ASN A 122 -3.39 -8.78 7.91
N VAL A 123 -4.63 -8.32 8.09
CA VAL A 123 -5.07 -6.96 7.76
C VAL A 123 -5.41 -6.22 9.07
N GLY A 124 -4.88 -5.01 9.21
CA GLY A 124 -5.08 -4.13 10.35
C GLY A 124 -5.28 -2.69 9.90
N PHE A 125 -4.93 -1.74 10.76
CA PHE A 125 -5.08 -0.31 10.48
C PHE A 125 -4.11 0.51 11.32
N ARG A 126 -3.93 1.78 10.93
CA ARG A 126 -3.27 2.80 11.75
C ARG A 126 -4.11 4.06 11.80
N CYS A 127 -3.97 4.82 12.89
CA CYS A 127 -4.65 6.10 13.04
C CYS A 127 -3.77 7.23 12.47
N ALA A 128 -4.42 8.22 11.88
CA ALA A 128 -3.82 9.51 11.55
C ALA A 128 -4.55 10.60 12.33
N LYS A 129 -3.88 11.73 12.57
CA LYS A 129 -4.46 12.86 13.28
C LYS A 129 -3.84 14.16 12.76
N ASP A 130 -4.70 15.12 12.42
CA ASP A 130 -4.28 16.46 12.05
C ASP A 130 -3.59 17.17 13.22
N LEU A 131 -2.46 17.82 12.89
CA LEU A 131 -1.78 18.72 13.81
C LEU A 131 -2.50 20.08 13.75
N LYS A 132 -2.93 20.56 14.91
CA LYS A 132 -3.51 21.90 15.09
C LYS A 132 -2.42 22.92 15.40
#